data_AF-A0A376UDZ6-F1
#
_entry.id   AF-A0A376UDZ6-F1
#
_cell.length_a   1.000
_cell.length_b   1.000
_cell.length_c   1.000
_cell.angle_alpha   90.00
_cell.angle_beta   90.00
_cell.angle_gamma   90.00
#
_symmetry.space_group_name_H-M   'P 1'
#
loop_
_entity.id
_entity.type
_entity.pdbx_description
1 polymer ?
#
loop_
_entity_poly.entity_id
_entity_poly.type
_entity_poly.pdbx_seq_one_letter_code
_entity_poly.pdbx_strand_id
1 'polypeptide(L)'
;MTALNKKWLSGLVAGALMAVSVGTLAAEQKTLHIYNWSDYIAPDTVANFEKETGIKVVYDVFDSNEVLEGKLMAGSTGFDLVVPSASFLGTPADSGSFPAAGQKQLPEWKNLDPELLKLVAKHDPDNKFAMPYMWATTGIGYNVDKVKAVLGENRARR
;
A
#
# COMPACT_ATOMS: atom_id res chain seq x y z
N MET A 1 -60.58 18.10 -45.56
CA MET A 1 -59.68 16.96 -45.29
C MET A 1 -58.33 17.53 -44.91
N THR A 2 -57.99 17.45 -43.64
CA THR A 2 -56.93 18.21 -42.96
C THR A 2 -55.60 17.50 -43.14
N ALA A 3 -54.60 18.21 -43.69
CA ALA A 3 -53.25 17.68 -43.88
C ALA A 3 -52.52 17.62 -42.54
N LEU A 4 -52.29 16.40 -42.03
CA LEU A 4 -51.51 16.15 -40.83
C LEU A 4 -50.02 16.31 -41.15
N ASN A 5 -49.38 17.26 -40.49
CA ASN A 5 -48.05 17.76 -40.84
C ASN A 5 -46.95 16.74 -40.43
N LYS A 6 -46.23 16.18 -41.41
CA LYS A 6 -45.19 15.13 -41.29
C LYS A 6 -44.00 15.47 -40.37
N LYS A 7 -43.90 16.70 -39.87
CA LYS A 7 -42.80 17.18 -39.02
C LYS A 7 -42.80 16.62 -37.59
N TRP A 8 -43.91 16.06 -37.12
CA TRP A 8 -44.05 15.57 -35.75
C TRP A 8 -43.68 14.09 -35.56
N LEU A 9 -43.62 13.29 -36.64
CA LEU A 9 -43.22 11.89 -36.54
C LEU A 9 -41.70 11.71 -36.42
N SER A 10 -40.90 12.64 -36.97
CA SER A 10 -39.44 12.58 -36.90
C SER A 10 -38.87 12.93 -35.52
N GLY A 11 -39.64 13.64 -34.68
CA GLY A 11 -39.21 14.01 -33.33
C GLY A 11 -39.26 12.85 -32.31
N LEU A 12 -40.14 11.87 -32.52
CA LEU A 12 -40.32 10.74 -31.60
C LEU A 12 -39.25 9.66 -31.75
N VAL A 13 -38.69 9.47 -32.95
CA VAL A 13 -37.60 8.50 -33.18
C VAL A 13 -36.26 9.05 -32.69
N ALA A 14 -36.03 10.36 -32.77
CA ALA A 14 -34.82 11.00 -32.25
C ALA A 14 -34.78 11.05 -30.71
N GLY A 15 -35.93 11.08 -30.03
CA GLY A 15 -36.02 11.04 -28.56
C GLY A 15 -35.75 9.66 -27.96
N ALA A 16 -36.09 8.57 -28.66
CA ALA A 16 -35.89 7.20 -28.17
C ALA A 16 -34.42 6.73 -28.28
N LEU A 17 -33.63 7.29 -29.20
CA LEU A 17 -32.21 6.97 -29.34
C LEU A 17 -31.30 7.69 -28.32
N MET A 18 -31.79 8.76 -27.68
CA MET A 18 -31.05 9.49 -26.63
C MET A 18 -31.24 8.90 -25.22
N ALA A 19 -32.10 7.89 -25.07
CA ALA A 19 -32.37 7.24 -23.78
C ALA A 19 -31.50 5.98 -23.52
N VAL A 20 -30.68 5.54 -24.48
CA VAL A 20 -29.82 4.33 -24.37
C VAL A 20 -28.35 4.69 -24.11
N SER A 21 -28.03 5.97 -23.96
CA SER A 21 -26.69 6.43 -23.55
C SER A 21 -26.65 6.86 -22.08
N VAL A 22 -27.44 6.21 -21.21
CA VAL A 22 -27.01 6.06 -19.81
C VAL A 22 -25.89 5.04 -19.87
N GLY A 23 -24.72 5.50 -20.32
CA GLY A 23 -23.50 4.74 -20.22
C GLY A 23 -23.43 4.27 -18.79
N THR A 24 -23.32 2.97 -18.60
CA THR A 24 -22.66 2.43 -17.43
C THR A 24 -21.38 3.24 -17.29
N LEU A 25 -21.37 4.21 -16.37
CA LEU A 25 -20.15 4.65 -15.73
C LEU A 25 -19.57 3.35 -15.18
N ALA A 26 -18.75 2.69 -15.98
CA ALA A 26 -17.91 1.61 -15.50
C ALA A 26 -17.16 2.25 -14.35
N ALA A 27 -17.54 1.89 -13.13
CA ALA A 27 -16.85 2.38 -11.94
C ALA A 27 -15.38 2.07 -12.18
N GLU A 28 -14.56 3.11 -12.29
CA GLU A 28 -13.15 2.96 -12.54
C GLU A 28 -12.60 2.00 -11.49
N GLN A 29 -12.05 0.87 -11.94
CA GLN A 29 -11.60 -0.19 -11.05
C GLN A 29 -10.43 0.35 -10.25
N LYS A 30 -10.69 0.68 -8.98
CA LYS A 30 -9.67 1.22 -8.07
C LYS A 30 -8.54 0.20 -7.93
N THR A 31 -7.32 0.65 -8.16
CA THR A 31 -6.11 -0.15 -8.02
C THR A 31 -5.22 0.51 -6.97
N LEU A 32 -4.63 -0.30 -6.11
CA LEU A 32 -3.70 0.08 -5.05
C LEU A 32 -2.35 -0.57 -5.33
N HIS A 33 -1.31 0.24 -5.45
CA HIS A 33 0.06 -0.21 -5.72
C HIS A 33 0.87 -0.22 -4.42
N ILE A 34 1.33 -1.39 -3.99
CA ILE A 34 2.08 -1.59 -2.75
C ILE A 34 3.47 -2.12 -3.06
N TYR A 35 4.49 -1.55 -2.42
CA TYR A 35 5.86 -2.05 -2.44
C TYR A 35 6.35 -2.36 -1.02
N ASN A 36 6.49 -3.64 -0.69
CA ASN A 36 6.85 -4.11 0.66
C ASN A 36 8.08 -5.04 0.64
N TRP A 37 8.56 -5.43 1.82
CA TRP A 37 9.56 -6.47 1.95
C TRP A 37 9.06 -7.82 1.42
N SER A 38 9.95 -8.60 0.80
CA SER A 38 9.71 -10.01 0.48
C SER A 38 9.43 -10.83 1.74
N ASP A 39 8.55 -11.83 1.64
CA ASP A 39 8.16 -12.73 2.75
C ASP A 39 7.59 -12.02 3.99
N TYR A 40 6.95 -10.85 3.80
CA TYR A 40 6.53 -9.97 4.90
C TYR A 40 5.01 -9.73 5.00
N ILE A 41 4.22 -10.60 4.37
CA ILE A 41 2.76 -10.58 4.43
C ILE A 41 2.24 -12.02 4.39
N ALA A 42 1.09 -12.29 5.01
CA ALA A 42 0.48 -13.61 4.91
C ALA A 42 -0.02 -13.87 3.47
N PRO A 43 -0.03 -15.13 3.00
CA PRO A 43 -0.38 -15.46 1.61
C PRO A 43 -1.80 -15.04 1.18
N ASP A 44 -2.72 -14.85 2.12
CA ASP A 44 -4.13 -14.56 1.89
C ASP A 44 -4.53 -13.12 2.20
N THR A 45 -3.65 -12.30 2.81
CA THR A 45 -4.00 -10.92 3.22
C THR A 45 -4.48 -10.08 2.04
N VAL A 46 -3.77 -10.12 0.91
CA VAL A 46 -4.15 -9.35 -0.28
C VAL A 46 -5.47 -9.85 -0.86
N ALA A 47 -5.64 -11.16 -1.01
CA ALA A 47 -6.86 -11.74 -1.56
C ALA A 47 -8.09 -11.43 -0.70
N ASN A 48 -7.95 -11.48 0.63
CA ASN A 48 -9.00 -11.13 1.56
C ASN A 48 -9.34 -9.64 1.47
N PHE A 49 -8.33 -8.77 1.39
CA PHE A 49 -8.54 -7.32 1.20
C PHE A 49 -9.25 -7.00 -0.12
N GLU A 50 -8.83 -7.61 -1.25
CA GLU A 50 -9.50 -7.41 -2.54
C GLU A 50 -10.96 -7.88 -2.48
N LYS A 51 -11.23 -9.00 -1.82
CA LYS A 51 -12.57 -9.55 -1.65
C LYS A 51 -13.48 -8.64 -0.82
N GLU A 52 -12.95 -8.04 0.24
CA GLU A 52 -13.70 -7.17 1.14
C GLU A 52 -13.99 -5.80 0.52
N THR A 53 -13.02 -5.24 -0.20
CA THR A 53 -13.09 -3.84 -0.67
C THR A 53 -13.43 -3.70 -2.15
N GLY A 54 -13.23 -4.74 -2.95
CA GLY A 54 -13.29 -4.68 -4.41
C GLY A 54 -12.12 -3.92 -5.06
N ILE A 55 -11.15 -3.44 -4.28
CA ILE A 55 -9.95 -2.76 -4.76
C ILE A 55 -8.97 -3.81 -5.27
N LYS A 56 -8.40 -3.61 -6.46
CA LYS A 56 -7.30 -4.44 -6.94
C LYS A 56 -5.98 -4.01 -6.37
N VAL A 57 -5.12 -4.97 -6.04
CA VAL A 57 -3.81 -4.72 -5.47
C VAL A 57 -2.75 -5.21 -6.43
N VAL A 58 -1.86 -4.29 -6.83
CA VAL A 58 -0.59 -4.61 -7.47
C VAL A 58 0.45 -4.62 -6.36
N TYR A 59 1.01 -5.80 -6.08
CA TYR A 59 1.91 -6.01 -4.95
C TYR A 59 3.29 -6.42 -5.44
N ASP A 60 4.25 -5.52 -5.26
CA ASP A 60 5.67 -5.75 -5.57
C ASP A 60 6.49 -5.86 -4.29
N VAL A 61 7.64 -6.52 -4.39
CA VAL A 61 8.54 -6.75 -3.24
C VAL A 61 9.96 -6.26 -3.46
N PHE A 62 10.64 -5.91 -2.36
CA PHE A 62 12.06 -5.62 -2.28
C PHE A 62 12.73 -6.34 -1.10
N ASP A 63 14.06 -6.37 -1.11
CA ASP A 63 14.89 -7.10 -0.12
C ASP A 63 15.91 -6.20 0.59
N SER A 64 15.98 -4.91 0.24
CA SER A 64 16.91 -3.94 0.82
C SER A 64 16.32 -2.54 0.85
N ASN A 65 16.65 -1.77 1.88
CA ASN A 65 16.21 -0.37 1.98
C ASN A 65 16.82 0.47 0.86
N GLU A 66 18.03 0.18 0.42
CA GLU A 66 18.76 0.91 -0.61
C GLU A 66 18.06 0.82 -1.98
N VAL A 67 17.47 -0.34 -2.31
CA VAL A 67 16.67 -0.51 -3.53
C VAL A 67 15.40 0.36 -3.46
N LEU A 68 14.74 0.40 -2.31
CA LEU A 68 13.57 1.26 -2.12
C LEU A 68 13.95 2.75 -2.19
N GLU A 69 15.00 3.16 -1.48
CA GLU A 69 15.49 4.55 -1.43
C GLU A 69 15.89 5.03 -2.82
N GLY A 70 16.63 4.22 -3.59
CA GLY A 70 16.98 4.54 -4.97
C GLY A 70 15.75 4.77 -5.87
N LYS A 71 14.69 3.97 -5.71
CA LYS A 71 13.43 4.18 -6.43
C LYS A 71 12.72 5.47 -5.99
N LEU A 72 12.65 5.75 -4.68
CA LEU A 72 12.04 6.97 -4.16
C LEU A 72 12.77 8.22 -4.66
N MET A 73 14.10 8.20 -4.70
CA MET A 73 14.93 9.30 -5.20
C MET A 73 14.84 9.52 -6.71
N ALA A 74 14.56 8.46 -7.48
CA ALA A 74 14.24 8.62 -8.90
C ALA A 74 12.90 9.36 -9.14
N GLY A 75 12.02 9.40 -8.14
CA GLY A 75 10.70 10.00 -8.20
C GLY A 75 9.70 9.18 -9.02
N SER A 76 8.43 9.62 -9.02
CA SER A 76 7.32 8.99 -9.78
C SER A 76 7.29 7.46 -9.69
N THR A 77 7.39 6.92 -8.47
CA THR A 77 7.56 5.47 -8.24
C THR A 77 6.39 4.63 -8.72
N GLY A 78 5.20 5.24 -8.86
CA GLY A 78 3.96 4.53 -9.19
C GLY A 78 3.40 3.70 -8.04
N PHE A 79 3.93 3.85 -6.83
CA PHE A 79 3.42 3.18 -5.63
C PHE A 79 2.63 4.14 -4.74
N ASP A 80 1.50 3.64 -4.23
CA ASP A 80 0.67 4.35 -3.26
C ASP A 80 1.15 4.11 -1.82
N LEU A 81 1.68 2.91 -1.54
CA LEU A 81 2.23 2.53 -0.24
C LEU A 81 3.62 1.88 -0.39
N VAL A 82 4.54 2.31 0.46
CA VAL A 82 5.89 1.73 0.57
C VAL A 82 6.21 1.45 2.04
N VAL A 83 7.06 0.46 2.31
CA VAL A 83 7.32 -0.02 3.69
C VAL A 83 8.81 0.03 4.07
N PRO A 84 9.45 1.22 4.12
CA PRO A 84 10.84 1.35 4.54
C PRO A 84 11.04 0.97 6.02
N SER A 85 12.28 0.63 6.39
CA SER A 85 12.67 0.62 7.81
C SER A 85 12.60 2.05 8.38
N ALA A 86 12.27 2.21 9.67
CA ALA A 86 12.08 3.53 10.28
C ALA A 86 13.32 4.45 10.14
N SER A 87 14.53 3.89 10.22
CA SER A 87 15.77 4.64 10.00
C SER A 87 15.97 5.15 8.57
N PHE A 88 15.31 4.51 7.59
CA PHE A 88 15.29 4.87 6.18
C PHE A 88 14.05 5.66 5.77
N LEU A 89 13.18 6.01 6.73
CA LEU A 89 12.11 6.98 6.46
C LEU A 89 12.69 8.33 6.00
N GLY A 90 13.96 8.63 6.33
CA GLY A 90 14.80 9.69 5.76
C GLY A 90 14.09 11.04 5.63
N THR A 91 14.28 11.95 6.60
CA THR A 91 13.59 13.24 6.76
C THR A 91 12.47 13.50 5.72
N PRO A 92 11.30 12.84 5.83
CA PRO A 92 10.17 13.06 4.90
C PRO A 92 9.77 14.53 4.73
N ALA A 93 10.13 15.35 5.73
CA ALA A 93 9.92 16.80 5.72
C ALA A 93 10.75 17.56 4.66
N ASP A 94 11.89 17.05 4.21
CA ASP A 94 12.80 17.79 3.33
C ASP A 94 12.47 17.61 1.83
N SER A 95 11.74 16.56 1.46
CA SER A 95 11.44 16.21 0.06
C SER A 95 9.96 16.24 -0.31
N GLY A 96 9.05 16.45 0.65
CA GLY A 96 7.59 16.47 0.40
C GLY A 96 7.03 15.15 -0.16
N SER A 97 7.78 14.05 -0.04
CA SER A 97 7.50 12.79 -0.74
C SER A 97 6.41 11.94 -0.08
N PHE A 98 6.07 12.20 1.18
CA PHE A 98 4.99 11.53 1.88
C PHE A 98 3.96 12.56 2.36
N PRO A 99 2.70 12.48 1.91
CA PRO A 99 1.65 13.28 2.52
C PRO A 99 1.55 12.87 3.99
N ALA A 100 1.26 13.84 4.87
CA ALA A 100 0.98 13.52 6.27
C ALA A 100 -0.14 12.47 6.30
N ALA A 101 0.18 11.28 6.80
CA ALA A 101 -0.77 10.21 7.02
C ALA A 101 -1.83 10.78 7.94
N GLY A 102 -3.05 10.88 7.43
CA GLY A 102 -4.18 11.37 8.20
C GLY A 102 -4.48 10.37 9.30
N GLN A 103 -3.77 10.40 10.43
CA GLN A 103 -4.04 9.56 11.61
C GLN A 103 -5.53 9.63 11.98
N LYS A 104 -6.14 10.81 11.80
CA LYS A 104 -7.58 11.06 12.02
C LYS A 104 -8.51 10.30 11.07
N GLN A 105 -8.03 9.88 9.90
CA GLN A 105 -8.75 9.08 8.92
C GLN A 105 -8.61 7.56 9.19
N LEU A 106 -7.74 7.17 10.12
CA LEU A 106 -7.46 5.78 10.49
C LEU A 106 -8.08 5.50 11.87
N PRO A 107 -9.37 5.10 11.95
CA PRO A 107 -10.05 4.87 13.24
C PRO A 107 -9.38 3.76 14.08
N GLU A 108 -8.68 2.85 13.42
CA GLU A 108 -7.94 1.75 14.04
C GLU A 108 -6.52 2.11 14.48
N TRP A 109 -6.09 3.38 14.32
CA TRP A 109 -4.80 3.86 14.83
C TRP A 109 -4.62 3.64 16.34
N LYS A 110 -5.74 3.68 17.08
CA LYS A 110 -5.82 3.39 18.51
C LYS A 110 -5.28 1.99 18.90
N ASN A 111 -5.15 1.06 17.96
CA ASN A 111 -4.68 -0.30 18.22
C ASN A 111 -3.15 -0.41 18.22
N LEU A 112 -2.43 0.65 17.83
CA LEU A 112 -0.97 0.67 17.81
C LEU A 112 -0.41 0.78 19.23
N ASP A 113 0.71 0.08 19.48
CA ASP A 113 1.41 0.13 20.76
C ASP A 113 2.02 1.54 20.99
N PRO A 114 1.65 2.25 22.07
CA PRO A 114 2.18 3.57 22.37
C PRO A 114 3.71 3.62 22.57
N GLU A 115 4.32 2.55 23.07
CA GLU A 115 5.78 2.48 23.26
C GLU A 115 6.51 2.31 21.92
N LEU A 116 5.96 1.50 21.01
CA LEU A 116 6.50 1.41 19.63
C LEU A 116 6.33 2.74 18.89
N LEU A 117 5.21 3.43 19.05
CA LEU A 117 4.98 4.75 18.48
C LEU A 117 6.03 5.76 18.96
N LYS A 118 6.37 5.78 20.25
CA LYS A 118 7.46 6.62 20.79
C LYS A 118 8.82 6.31 20.19
N LEU A 119 9.11 5.03 19.90
CA LEU A 119 10.37 4.64 19.26
C LEU A 119 10.42 5.11 17.81
N VAL A 120 9.34 4.90 17.05
CA VAL A 120 9.22 5.36 15.65
C VAL A 120 9.23 6.88 15.57
N ALA A 121 8.68 7.59 16.57
CA ALA A 121 8.64 9.05 16.61
C ALA A 121 10.03 9.72 16.63
N LYS A 122 11.10 8.96 16.93
CA LYS A 122 12.48 9.43 16.80
C LYS A 122 12.90 9.64 15.34
N HIS A 123 12.23 8.97 14.41
CA HIS A 123 12.45 9.05 12.97
C HIS A 123 11.31 9.77 12.23
N ASP A 124 10.11 9.76 12.80
CA ASP A 124 8.91 10.44 12.27
C ASP A 124 8.23 11.28 13.38
N PRO A 125 8.64 12.55 13.58
CA PRO A 125 8.09 13.38 14.65
C PRO A 125 6.56 13.51 14.60
N ASP A 126 5.92 13.25 15.75
CA ASP A 126 4.47 13.11 15.93
C ASP A 126 3.81 11.98 15.11
N ASN A 127 4.59 11.03 14.59
CA ASN A 127 4.16 9.91 13.75
C ASN A 127 3.35 10.36 12.52
N LYS A 128 3.75 11.46 11.89
CA LYS A 128 2.98 12.16 10.85
C LYS A 128 2.93 11.41 9.54
N PHE A 129 3.90 10.56 9.23
CA PHE A 129 4.08 10.02 7.88
C PHE A 129 4.00 8.49 7.83
N ALA A 130 4.31 7.80 8.93
CA ALA A 130 4.46 6.35 8.94
C ALA A 130 3.55 5.64 9.95
N MET A 131 2.99 4.50 9.53
CA MET A 131 2.30 3.55 10.40
C MET A 131 3.24 2.38 10.71
N PRO A 132 3.57 2.10 11.99
CA PRO A 132 4.37 0.91 12.34
C PRO A 132 3.66 -0.38 11.90
N TYR A 133 4.37 -1.23 11.15
CA TYR A 133 3.83 -2.52 10.67
C TYR A 133 4.39 -3.70 11.46
N MET A 134 5.70 -3.91 11.39
CA MET A 134 6.41 -4.99 12.09
C MET A 134 7.80 -4.50 12.51
N TRP A 135 8.39 -5.16 13.51
CA TRP A 135 9.75 -4.89 13.96
C TRP A 135 10.43 -6.19 14.38
N ALA A 136 11.76 -6.21 14.31
CA ALA A 136 12.59 -7.34 14.70
C ALA A 136 13.99 -6.85 15.09
N THR A 137 14.89 -7.79 15.32
CA THR A 137 16.32 -7.53 15.53
C THR A 137 17.14 -8.20 14.45
N THR A 138 18.27 -7.58 14.08
CA THR A 138 19.28 -8.24 13.25
C THR A 138 20.11 -9.17 14.12
N GLY A 139 20.14 -10.46 13.77
CA GLY A 139 20.80 -11.49 14.56
C GLY A 139 21.51 -12.56 13.72
N ILE A 140 21.97 -13.60 14.40
CA ILE A 140 22.69 -14.73 13.77
C ILE A 140 21.74 -15.91 13.64
N GLY A 141 21.30 -16.21 12.42
CA GLY A 141 20.63 -17.48 12.11
C GLY A 141 21.68 -18.58 11.84
N TYR A 142 21.61 -19.71 12.54
CA TYR A 142 22.56 -20.80 12.35
C TYR A 142 21.93 -22.18 12.51
N ASN A 143 22.51 -23.17 11.83
CA ASN A 143 22.16 -24.59 12.02
C ASN A 143 22.91 -25.12 13.25
N VAL A 144 22.16 -25.49 14.30
CA VAL A 144 22.70 -25.92 15.60
C VAL A 144 23.66 -27.10 15.46
N ASP A 145 23.31 -28.12 14.67
CA ASP A 145 24.10 -29.34 14.54
C ASP A 145 25.41 -29.08 13.79
N LYS A 146 25.36 -28.28 12.73
CA LYS A 146 26.56 -27.91 11.97
C LYS A 146 27.51 -27.04 12.80
N VAL A 147 26.98 -26.11 13.59
CA VAL A 147 27.80 -25.28 14.47
C VAL A 147 28.47 -26.13 15.55
N LYS A 148 27.75 -27.08 16.15
CA LYS A 148 28.34 -28.03 17.12
C LYS A 148 29.41 -28.92 16.48
N ALA A 149 29.18 -29.41 15.26
CA ALA A 149 30.13 -30.25 14.54
C ALA A 149 31.45 -29.52 14.21
N VAL A 150 31.38 -28.22 13.90
CA VAL A 150 32.57 -27.42 13.53
C VAL A 150 33.25 -26.79 14.75
N LEU A 151 32.49 -26.25 15.71
CA LEU A 151 33.02 -25.45 16.83
C LEU A 151 33.05 -26.20 18.18
N GLY A 152 32.47 -27.40 18.27
CA GLY A 152 32.32 -28.18 19.50
C GLY A 152 31.11 -27.77 20.35
N GLU A 153 30.62 -28.69 21.19
CA GLU A 153 29.35 -28.55 21.97
C GLU A 153 29.29 -27.32 22.91
N ASN A 154 30.43 -26.85 23.40
CA ASN A 154 30.50 -25.81 24.44
C ASN A 154 30.71 -24.38 23.92
N ARG A 155 30.87 -24.18 22.60
CA ARG A 155 31.14 -22.86 22.01
C ARG A 155 29.92 -22.17 21.38
N ALA A 156 28.82 -22.90 21.18
CA ALA A 156 27.60 -22.39 20.56
C ALA A 156 26.67 -21.56 21.50
N ARG A 157 27.07 -21.31 22.76
CA ARG A 157 26.22 -20.66 23.79
C ARG A 157 26.70 -19.29 24.26
N ARG A 158 27.60 -18.62 23.54
CA ARG A 158 28.01 -17.24 23.86
C ARG A 158 27.51 -16.27 22.81
#